data_AF-A0A564YBM8-F1
#
_entry.id   AF-A0A564YBM8-F1
#
_cell.length_a   1.000
_cell.length_b   1.000
_cell.length_c   1.000
_cell.angle_alpha   90.00
_cell.angle_beta   90.00
_cell.angle_gamma   90.00
#
_symmetry.space_group_name_H-M   'P 1'
#
loop_
_entity.id
_entity.type
_entity.pdbx_description
1 polymer ?
#
loop_
_entity_poly.entity_id
_entity_poly.type
_entity_poly.pdbx_seq_one_letter_code
_entity_poly.pdbx_strand_id
1 'polypeptide(L)'
;MEIEHQLPLRGYTNIFTFQDKLAFIGDYLSENESGSRRVDLMDISTGQLSSLPDMINAKWSPVGVATEDEIFVFGTEILSDSSVCFSNEVYEAALGRWSFLPPMIEERSRCAAVSIPGSGVL
;
A
#
# COMPACT_ATOMS: atom_id res chain seq x y z
N MET A 1 28.38 -1.96 6.47
CA MET A 1 27.67 -2.65 7.54
C MET A 1 26.36 -3.10 6.94
N GLU A 2 26.12 -4.41 6.89
CA GLU A 2 24.88 -5.00 6.35
C GLU A 2 23.94 -5.23 7.53
N ILE A 3 22.69 -4.78 7.42
CA ILE A 3 21.65 -4.93 8.44
C ILE A 3 20.58 -5.85 7.85
N GLU A 4 20.37 -7.01 8.46
CA GLU A 4 19.33 -7.96 8.08
C GLU A 4 18.18 -7.89 9.09
N HIS A 5 16.95 -7.71 8.60
CA HIS A 5 15.74 -7.74 9.40
C HIS A 5 14.81 -8.87 8.93
N GLN A 6 14.22 -9.59 9.88
CA GLN A 6 13.16 -10.56 9.59
C GLN A 6 11.87 -9.81 9.28
N LEU A 7 11.43 -9.87 8.02
CA LEU A 7 10.18 -9.25 7.61
C LEU A 7 8.98 -10.09 8.10
N PRO A 8 7.85 -9.45 8.45
CA PRO A 8 6.64 -10.20 8.74
C PRO A 8 6.28 -11.06 7.52
N LEU A 9 5.90 -12.32 7.78
CA LEU A 9 5.51 -13.25 6.73
C LEU A 9 4.18 -12.78 6.14
N ARG A 10 4.23 -12.02 5.04
CA ARG A 10 3.06 -11.59 4.28
C ARG A 10 3.22 -11.98 2.82
N GLY A 11 2.18 -12.59 2.27
CA GLY A 11 2.14 -12.94 0.86
C GLY A 11 1.72 -11.72 0.03
N TYR A 12 2.33 -11.53 -1.15
CA TYR A 12 1.92 -10.49 -2.13
C TYR A 12 1.88 -9.05 -1.59
N THR A 13 2.85 -8.71 -0.75
CA THR A 13 3.01 -7.35 -0.20
C THR A 13 3.74 -6.42 -1.16
N ASN A 14 3.21 -5.23 -1.34
CA ASN A 14 3.91 -4.11 -1.95
C ASN A 14 4.75 -3.41 -0.87
N ILE A 15 6.03 -3.18 -1.17
CA ILE A 15 7.00 -2.56 -0.26
C ILE A 15 7.55 -1.30 -0.93
N PHE A 16 7.43 -0.16 -0.24
CA PHE A 16 7.96 1.12 -0.70
C PHE A 16 8.41 1.97 0.48
N THR A 17 9.21 3.00 0.22
CA THR A 17 9.72 3.90 1.25
C THR A 17 8.73 5.01 1.56
N PHE A 18 8.56 5.34 2.85
CA PHE A 18 7.77 6.47 3.31
C PHE A 18 8.37 7.01 4.62
N GLN A 19 8.74 8.29 4.66
CA GLN A 19 9.30 8.96 5.85
C GLN A 19 10.43 8.15 6.55
N ASP A 20 11.44 7.73 5.78
CA ASP A 20 12.58 6.90 6.23
C ASP A 20 12.22 5.51 6.79
N LYS A 21 11.00 5.05 6.50
CA LYS A 21 10.50 3.72 6.86
C LYS A 21 10.15 2.92 5.61
N LEU A 22 10.10 1.60 5.76
CA LEU A 22 9.50 0.72 4.75
C LEU A 22 8.02 0.52 5.08
N ALA A 23 7.16 0.88 4.14
CA ALA A 23 5.74 0.62 4.20
C ALA A 23 5.42 -0.75 3.59
N PHE A 24 4.57 -1.51 4.25
CA PHE A 24 4.11 -2.83 3.85
C PHE A 24 2.59 -2.79 3.67
N ILE A 25 2.13 -2.96 2.43
CA ILE A 25 0.70 -2.96 2.09
C ILE A 25 0.35 -4.21 1.32
N GLY A 26 -0.81 -4.77 1.62
CA GLY A 26 -1.31 -5.97 0.99
C GLY A 26 -0.94 -7.20 1.79
N ASP A 27 -1.87 -8.13 1.79
CA ASP A 27 -1.67 -9.46 2.34
C ASP A 27 -2.55 -10.42 1.54
N TYR A 28 -1.93 -11.47 1.06
CA TYR A 28 -2.60 -12.62 0.48
C TYR A 28 -2.04 -13.86 1.16
N LEU A 29 -2.64 -14.21 2.30
CA LEU A 29 -2.30 -15.43 3.02
C LEU A 29 -3.02 -16.65 2.42
N SER A 30 -4.27 -16.51 1.93
CA SER A 30 -5.00 -17.59 1.25
C SER A 30 -6.19 -17.11 0.41
N GLU A 31 -6.66 -17.95 -0.52
CA GLU A 31 -7.85 -17.70 -1.38
C GLU A 31 -9.14 -17.42 -0.59
N ASN A 32 -9.20 -17.80 0.69
CA ASN A 32 -10.37 -17.64 1.54
C ASN A 32 -10.33 -16.38 2.43
N GLU A 33 -9.24 -15.60 2.38
CA GLU A 33 -9.13 -14.39 3.16
C GLU A 33 -9.59 -13.16 2.38
N SER A 34 -10.43 -12.35 3.03
CA SER A 34 -10.67 -10.98 2.58
C SER A 34 -9.36 -10.21 2.77
N GLY A 35 -8.90 -9.48 1.75
CA GLY A 35 -7.59 -8.84 1.75
C GLY A 35 -7.34 -7.92 2.96
N SER A 36 -6.16 -7.34 3.06
CA SER A 36 -5.80 -6.54 4.22
C SER A 36 -6.13 -5.05 4.04
N ARG A 37 -6.55 -4.41 5.13
CA ARG A 37 -6.60 -2.93 5.25
C ARG A 37 -5.36 -2.35 5.92
N ARG A 38 -4.51 -3.21 6.48
CA ARG A 38 -3.39 -2.78 7.32
C ARG A 38 -2.26 -2.25 6.46
N VAL A 39 -1.62 -1.21 6.98
CA VAL A 39 -0.37 -0.68 6.48
C VAL A 39 0.62 -0.63 7.62
N ASP A 40 1.67 -1.44 7.53
CA ASP A 40 2.72 -1.46 8.53
C ASP A 40 3.92 -0.68 8.06
N LEU A 41 4.60 -0.01 9.00
CA LEU A 41 5.82 0.75 8.79
C LEU A 41 6.94 0.11 9.60
N MET A 42 8.01 -0.29 8.93
CA MET A 42 9.24 -0.73 9.58
C MET A 42 10.26 0.39 9.61
N ASP A 43 10.72 0.73 10.81
CA ASP A 43 11.89 1.57 11.00
C ASP A 43 13.14 0.80 10.55
N ILE A 44 13.85 1.32 9.55
CA ILE A 44 14.99 0.62 8.92
C ILE A 44 16.20 0.54 9.88
N SER A 45 16.30 1.44 10.84
CA SER A 45 17.44 1.48 11.76
C SER A 45 17.30 0.49 12.92
N THR A 46 16.06 0.21 13.34
CA THR A 46 15.76 -0.62 14.51
C THR A 46 15.05 -1.93 14.17
N GLY A 47 14.49 -2.05 12.96
CA GLY A 47 13.61 -3.16 12.56
C GLY A 47 12.26 -3.16 13.28
N GLN A 48 11.92 -2.12 14.04
CA GLN A 48 10.65 -2.06 14.76
C GLN A 48 9.48 -1.78 13.82
N LEU A 49 8.39 -2.50 14.03
CA LEU A 49 7.14 -2.30 13.31
C LEU A 49 6.22 -1.34 14.07
N SER A 50 5.57 -0.48 13.31
CA SER A 50 4.44 0.35 13.69
C SER A 50 3.36 0.22 12.62
N SER A 51 2.14 0.72 12.87
CA SER A 51 1.08 0.69 11.87
C SER A 51 0.49 2.07 11.66
N LEU A 52 0.13 2.37 10.41
CA LEU A 52 -0.73 3.50 10.09
C LEU A 52 -2.20 3.15 10.39
N PRO A 53 -3.11 4.14 10.40
CA PRO A 53 -4.54 3.87 10.37
C PRO A 53 -4.89 2.91 9.22
N ASP A 54 -5.90 2.06 9.45
CA ASP A 54 -6.42 1.15 8.43
C ASP A 54 -6.87 1.94 7.18
N MET A 55 -6.57 1.41 6.00
CA MET A 55 -7.22 1.81 4.75
C MET A 55 -8.74 1.66 4.87
N ILE A 56 -9.47 2.37 4.02
CA ILE A 56 -10.93 2.30 3.98
C ILE A 56 -11.37 0.91 3.51
N ASN A 57 -10.79 0.42 2.42
CA ASN A 57 -11.13 -0.89 1.85
C ASN A 57 -10.00 -1.90 1.96
N ALA A 58 -10.40 -3.16 2.13
CA ALA A 58 -9.49 -4.31 2.11
C ALA A 58 -8.96 -4.54 0.69
N LYS A 59 -7.65 -4.78 0.55
CA LYS A 59 -6.99 -5.03 -0.74
C LYS A 59 -6.07 -6.25 -0.64
N TRP A 60 -6.08 -7.10 -1.67
CA TRP A 60 -5.24 -8.31 -1.71
C TRP A 60 -3.81 -8.00 -2.16
N SER A 61 -3.66 -7.42 -3.35
CA SER A 61 -2.36 -7.13 -3.94
C SER A 61 -2.39 -5.74 -4.58
N PRO A 62 -2.58 -4.69 -3.77
CA PRO A 62 -2.63 -3.35 -4.31
C PRO A 62 -1.25 -2.92 -4.82
N VAL A 63 -1.26 -1.90 -5.66
CA VAL A 63 -0.05 -1.18 -6.06
C VAL A 63 0.06 0.07 -5.21
N GLY A 64 1.18 0.21 -4.50
CA GLY A 64 1.44 1.33 -3.61
C GLY A 64 2.61 2.18 -4.11
N VAL A 65 2.53 3.49 -3.87
CA VAL A 65 3.65 4.41 -4.02
C VAL A 65 3.51 5.56 -3.05
N ALA A 66 4.63 6.08 -2.56
CA ALA A 66 4.63 7.20 -1.64
C ALA A 66 5.33 8.43 -2.23
N THR A 67 4.86 9.60 -1.78
CA THR A 67 5.58 10.87 -1.82
C THR A 67 6.20 11.13 -0.45
N GLU A 68 6.62 12.37 -0.17
CA GLU A 68 7.12 12.76 1.15
C GLU A 68 6.02 12.68 2.23
N ASP A 69 4.79 13.06 1.88
CA ASP A 69 3.69 13.26 2.83
C ASP A 69 2.46 12.39 2.55
N GLU A 70 2.45 11.66 1.44
CA GLU A 70 1.27 10.91 1.02
C GLU A 70 1.62 9.49 0.59
N ILE A 71 0.69 8.57 0.82
CA ILE A 71 0.76 7.20 0.28
C ILE A 71 -0.43 6.99 -0.63
N PHE A 72 -0.16 6.65 -1.88
CA PHE A 72 -1.15 6.33 -2.89
C PHE A 72 -1.26 4.82 -3.01
N VAL A 73 -2.49 4.30 -2.92
CA VAL A 73 -2.79 2.88 -3.04
C VAL A 73 -3.85 2.68 -4.09
N PHE A 74 -3.48 1.94 -5.13
CA PHE A 74 -4.36 1.60 -6.24
C PHE A 74 -4.84 0.16 -6.11
N GLY A 75 -6.16 0.00 -6.19
CA GLY A 75 -6.79 -1.31 -6.26
C GLY A 75 -6.42 -2.05 -7.54
N THR A 76 -6.11 -3.34 -7.45
CA THR A 76 -5.86 -4.18 -8.63
C THR A 76 -6.70 -5.45 -8.60
N GLU A 77 -7.15 -5.88 -9.78
CA GLU A 77 -7.91 -7.11 -9.94
C GLU A 77 -6.96 -8.31 -9.95
N ILE A 78 -7.15 -9.25 -9.02
CA ILE A 78 -6.56 -10.58 -9.16
C ILE A 78 -7.62 -11.68 -8.95
N LEU A 79 -8.62 -11.50 -8.07
CA LEU A 79 -9.43 -12.64 -7.59
C LEU A 79 -10.93 -12.38 -7.35
N SER A 80 -11.47 -11.17 -7.56
CA SER A 80 -12.93 -10.96 -7.40
C SER A 80 -13.52 -9.89 -8.29
N ASP A 81 -14.77 -10.12 -8.68
CA ASP A 81 -15.65 -9.19 -9.39
C ASP A 81 -16.17 -8.03 -8.50
N SER A 82 -15.63 -7.85 -7.28
CA SER A 82 -16.13 -6.81 -6.37
C SER A 82 -15.59 -5.43 -6.76
N SER A 83 -16.51 -4.49 -7.02
CA SER A 83 -16.18 -3.10 -7.39
C SER A 83 -15.36 -2.36 -6.31
N VAL A 84 -15.41 -2.85 -5.06
CA VAL A 84 -14.66 -2.33 -3.91
C VAL A 84 -13.15 -2.52 -4.08
N CYS A 85 -12.72 -3.60 -4.75
CA CYS A 85 -11.31 -3.90 -4.99
C CYS A 85 -10.62 -2.89 -5.93
N PHE A 86 -11.37 -2.08 -6.66
CA PHE A 86 -10.86 -1.06 -7.60
C PHE A 86 -10.80 0.35 -7.01
N SER A 87 -11.17 0.51 -5.75
CA SER A 87 -11.06 1.80 -5.09
C SER A 87 -9.60 2.24 -4.97
N ASN A 88 -9.34 3.50 -5.31
CA ASN A 88 -8.06 4.15 -5.09
C ASN A 88 -8.13 4.96 -3.80
N GLU A 89 -7.05 4.93 -3.03
CA GLU A 89 -7.01 5.57 -1.72
C GLU A 89 -5.69 6.33 -1.57
N VAL A 90 -5.75 7.45 -0.85
CA VAL A 90 -4.59 8.22 -0.46
C VAL A 90 -4.56 8.39 1.05
N TYR A 91 -3.41 8.13 1.67
CA TYR A 91 -3.13 8.53 3.04
C TYR A 91 -2.48 9.89 3.03
N GLU A 92 -3.02 10.83 3.81
CA GLU A 92 -2.46 12.17 3.97
C GLU A 92 -1.81 12.26 5.36
N ALA A 93 -0.48 12.29 5.44
CA ALA A 93 0.25 12.27 6.71
C ALA A 93 -0.09 13.44 7.63
N ALA A 94 -0.28 14.63 7.04
CA ALA A 94 -0.67 15.85 7.76
C ALA A 94 -2.03 15.71 8.48
N LEU A 95 -2.93 14.87 7.96
CA LEU A 95 -4.25 14.64 8.54
C LEU A 95 -4.35 13.31 9.28
N GLY A 96 -3.38 12.42 9.09
CA GLY A 96 -3.36 11.08 9.66
C GLY A 96 -4.56 10.24 9.24
N ARG A 97 -5.05 10.37 8.00
CA ARG A 97 -6.24 9.64 7.54
C ARG A 97 -6.16 9.25 6.07
N TRP A 98 -7.00 8.27 5.72
CA TRP A 98 -7.23 7.85 4.35
C TRP A 98 -8.43 8.58 3.74
N SER A 99 -8.30 8.90 2.46
CA SER A 99 -9.33 9.52 1.62
C SER A 99 -9.46 8.72 0.32
N PHE A 100 -10.65 8.69 -0.28
CA PHE A 100 -10.83 8.11 -1.61
C PHE A 100 -10.24 9.01 -2.69
N LEU A 101 -9.58 8.40 -3.66
CA LEU A 101 -9.23 9.01 -4.93
C LEU A 101 -10.25 8.65 -6.01
N PRO A 102 -10.34 9.45 -7.09
CA PRO A 102 -11.09 9.05 -8.27
C PRO A 102 -10.67 7.65 -8.76
N PRO A 103 -11.60 6.82 -9.26
CA PRO A 103 -11.27 5.53 -9.84
C PRO A 103 -10.36 5.71 -11.07
N MET A 104 -9.60 4.67 -11.41
CA MET A 104 -8.85 4.66 -12.67
C MET A 104 -9.84 4.69 -13.85
N ILE A 105 -9.42 5.31 -14.97
CA ILE A 105 -10.24 5.35 -16.21
C ILE A 105 -10.51 3.92 -16.71
N GLU A 106 -9.53 3.04 -16.56
CA GLU A 106 -9.61 1.63 -16.88
C GLU A 106 -9.11 0.81 -15.70
N GLU A 107 -9.70 -0.37 -15.52
CA GLU A 107 -9.25 -1.35 -14.55
C GLU A 107 -7.86 -1.88 -14.94
N ARG A 108 -6.99 -2.06 -13.95
CA ARG A 108 -5.59 -2.46 -14.17
C ARG A 108 -5.20 -3.56 -13.19
N SER A 109 -4.39 -4.49 -13.67
CA SER A 109 -3.77 -5.53 -12.87
C SER A 109 -2.30 -5.70 -13.24
N ARG A 110 -1.48 -6.17 -12.29
CA ARG A 110 -0.04 -6.43 -12.49
C ARG A 110 0.74 -5.19 -12.96
N CYS A 111 0.37 -4.01 -12.46
CA CYS A 111 1.03 -2.74 -12.78
C CYS A 111 2.06 -2.34 -11.72
N ALA A 112 2.81 -1.29 -12.04
CA ALA A 112 3.63 -0.54 -11.09
C ALA A 112 3.12 0.91 -11.04
N ALA A 113 3.30 1.58 -9.89
CA ALA A 113 3.06 3.01 -9.74
C ALA A 113 4.38 3.68 -9.38
N VAL A 114 4.58 4.91 -9.87
CA VAL A 114 5.79 5.69 -9.62
C VAL A 114 5.45 7.12 -9.26
N SER A 115 6.20 7.67 -8.30
CA SER A 115 6.15 9.09 -7.96
C SER A 115 7.25 9.81 -8.73
N ILE A 116 6.89 10.79 -9.54
CA ILE A 116 7.81 11.63 -10.30
C ILE A 116 7.81 13.03 -9.67
N PRO A 117 8.95 13.47 -9.08
CA PRO A 117 9.06 14.81 -8.50
C PRO A 117 8.64 15.90 -9.48
N GLY A 118 7.73 16.78 -9.05
CA GLY A 118 7.20 17.88 -9.85
C GLY A 118 6.19 17.49 -10.93
N SER A 119 5.89 16.20 -11.14
CA SER A 119 4.87 15.73 -12.09
C SER A 119 3.69 15.02 -11.42
N GLY A 120 3.94 14.26 -10.35
CA GLY A 120 2.92 13.53 -9.60
C GLY A 120 3.08 12.01 -9.67
N VAL A 121 1.99 11.28 -9.44
CA VAL A 121 1.95 9.81 -9.43
C VAL A 121 1.42 9.28 -10.76
N LEU A 122 2.13 8.32 -11.35
CA LEU A 122 1.79 7.63 -12.61
C LEU A 122 1.58 6.12 -12.40
#